data_AF-A0A966F493-F1
#
_entry.id   AF-A0A966F493-F1
#
_cell.length_a   1.000
_cell.length_b   1.000
_cell.length_c   1.000
_cell.angle_alpha   90.00
_cell.angle_beta   90.00
_cell.angle_gamma   90.00
#
_symmetry.space_group_name_H-M   'P 1'
#
loop_
_entity.id
_entity.type
_entity.pdbx_description
1 polymer ?
#
loop_
_entity_poly.entity_id
_entity_poly.type
_entity_poly.pdbx_seq_one_letter_code
_entity_poly.pdbx_strand_id
1 'polypeptide(L)'
;MTITKTKSIIVEEKNSTLSNLIEQVNQSNQATIITVDDNKQAVLISLEEWKSIQETLYLISIPTVKDDLIEGKNTPWEECLPIDKLDW
;
A
#
# COMPACT_ATOMS: atom_id res chain seq x y z
N MET A 1 18.61 -1.76 -1.47
CA MET A 1 17.35 -1.03 -1.61
C MET A 1 17.34 0.07 -0.56
N THR A 2 17.30 1.34 -0.96
CA THR A 2 17.37 2.47 -0.02
C THR A 2 16.03 2.59 0.69
N ILE A 3 16.02 2.60 2.03
CA ILE A 3 14.79 2.85 2.80
C ILE A 3 14.36 4.28 2.51
N THR A 4 13.23 4.45 1.84
CA THR A 4 12.65 5.77 1.56
C THR A 4 12.28 6.42 2.89
N LYS A 5 13.03 7.44 3.32
CA LYS A 5 12.67 8.23 4.50
C LYS A 5 11.33 8.91 4.24
N THR A 6 10.31 8.50 4.98
CA THR A 6 9.01 9.17 4.97
C THR A 6 9.06 10.37 5.90
N LYS A 7 8.70 11.55 5.41
CA LYS A 7 8.58 12.77 6.22
C LYS A 7 7.12 12.90 6.69
N SER A 8 6.91 12.90 8.00
CA SER A 8 5.61 13.23 8.59
C SER A 8 5.51 14.74 8.84
N ILE A 9 4.37 15.33 8.51
CA ILE A 9 4.05 16.74 8.76
C ILE A 9 2.67 16.76 9.40
N ILE A 10 2.53 17.47 10.51
CA ILE A 10 1.25 17.71 11.16
C ILE A 10 0.77 19.09 10.70
N VAL A 11 -0.47 19.16 10.21
CA VAL A 11 -1.09 20.38 9.73
C VAL A 11 -2.32 20.66 10.59
N GLU A 12 -2.40 21.86 11.16
CA GLU A 12 -3.65 22.37 11.75
C GLU A 12 -4.51 22.94 10.63
N GLU A 13 -5.66 22.31 10.36
CA GLU A 13 -6.58 22.77 9.32
C GLU A 13 -7.71 23.61 9.92
N LYS A 14 -7.87 24.85 9.42
CA LYS A 14 -8.97 25.75 9.84
C LYS A 14 -10.22 25.64 8.97
N ASN A 15 -10.07 25.06 7.78
CA ASN A 15 -11.17 24.66 6.89
C ASN A 15 -11.31 23.13 6.97
N SER A 16 -12.36 22.53 6.39
CA SER A 16 -12.56 21.08 6.37
C SER A 16 -12.15 20.42 5.05
N THR A 17 -11.68 21.20 4.07
CA THR A 17 -11.42 20.72 2.71
C THR A 17 -10.37 19.61 2.63
N LEU A 18 -9.20 19.78 3.27
CA LEU A 18 -8.12 18.79 3.26
C LEU A 18 -8.52 17.56 4.08
N SER A 19 -9.17 17.74 5.23
CA SER A 19 -9.68 16.65 6.07
C SER A 19 -10.69 15.78 5.31
N ASN A 20 -11.64 16.41 4.62
CA ASN A 20 -12.62 15.70 3.78
C ASN A 20 -11.96 14.99 2.59
N LEU A 21 -10.91 15.56 2.00
CA LEU A 21 -10.16 14.94 0.92
C LEU A 21 -9.40 13.70 1.42
N ILE A 22 -8.75 13.80 2.59
CA ILE A 22 -8.06 12.67 3.23
C ILE A 22 -9.06 11.56 3.56
N GLU A 23 -10.24 11.90 4.08
CA GLU A 23 -11.29 10.92 4.38
C GLU A 23 -11.76 10.18 3.12
N GLN A 24 -12.02 10.90 2.03
CA GLN A 24 -12.41 10.29 0.75
C GLN A 24 -11.33 9.34 0.20
N VAL A 25 -10.06 9.73 0.30
CA VAL A 25 -8.93 8.89 -0.14
C VAL A 25 -8.83 7.63 0.72
N ASN A 26 -8.98 7.77 2.04
CA ASN A 26 -8.96 6.63 2.97
C ASN A 26 -10.14 5.67 2.75
N GLN A 27 -11.33 6.18 2.39
CA GLN A 27 -12.51 5.34 2.14
C GLN A 27 -12.46 4.65 0.77
N SER A 28 -11.92 5.32 -0.24
CA SER A 28 -11.86 4.80 -1.61
C SER A 28 -10.73 3.79 -1.82
N ASN A 29 -9.65 3.86 -1.04
CA ASN A 29 -8.40 3.14 -1.28
C ASN A 29 -7.87 3.32 -2.72
N GLN A 30 -8.11 4.51 -3.28
CA GLN A 30 -7.66 4.87 -4.63
C GLN A 30 -6.66 6.02 -4.57
N ALA A 31 -5.64 5.93 -5.42
CA ALA A 31 -4.72 7.03 -5.64
C ALA A 31 -5.46 8.20 -6.30
N THR A 32 -5.40 9.37 -5.66
CA THR A 32 -6.01 10.60 -6.15
C THR A 32 -4.91 11.55 -6.62
N ILE A 33 -5.03 12.04 -7.85
CA ILE A 33 -4.10 13.04 -8.40
C ILE A 33 -4.63 14.43 -8.01
N ILE A 34 -3.86 15.15 -7.20
CA ILE A 34 -4.10 16.56 -6.88
C ILE A 34 -3.33 17.39 -7.88
N THR A 35 -4.02 18.31 -8.55
CA THR A 35 -3.41 19.32 -9.43
C THR A 35 -3.69 20.70 -8.83
N VAL A 36 -2.66 21.51 -8.67
CA VAL A 36 -2.76 22.90 -8.23
C VAL A 36 -2.16 23.83 -9.28
N ASP A 37 -2.22 25.14 -9.02
CA ASP A 37 -1.69 26.20 -9.89
C ASP A 37 -0.33 25.85 -10.52
N ASP A 38 -0.10 26.37 -11.72
CA ASP A 38 1.08 26.09 -12.54
C ASP A 38 1.27 24.60 -12.91
N ASN A 39 0.18 23.82 -12.96
CA ASN A 39 0.21 22.38 -13.25
C ASN A 39 1.09 21.56 -12.29
N LYS A 40 1.22 22.01 -11.03
CA LYS A 40 1.93 21.23 -10.01
C LYS A 40 1.03 20.07 -9.60
N GLN A 41 1.55 18.85 -9.74
CA GLN A 41 0.79 17.62 -9.47
C GLN A 41 1.42 16.80 -8.35
N ALA A 42 0.57 16.20 -7.53
CA ALA A 42 0.96 15.23 -6.51
C ALA A 42 -0.06 14.09 -6.45
N VAL A 43 0.41 12.91 -6.03
CA VAL A 43 -0.47 11.78 -5.74
C VAL A 43 -0.73 11.74 -4.24
N LEU A 44 -2.00 11.72 -3.87
CA LEU A 44 -2.46 11.45 -2.51
C LEU A 44 -3.00 10.02 -2.45
N ILE A 45 -2.47 9.26 -1.51
CA ILE A 45 -2.88 7.88 -1.19
C ILE A 45 -3.05 7.77 0.32
N SER A 46 -3.89 6.83 0.75
CA SER A 46 -4.03 6.55 2.18
C SER A 46 -2.71 6.01 2.74
N LEU A 47 -2.50 6.21 4.04
CA LEU A 47 -1.31 5.66 4.70
C LEU A 47 -1.29 4.13 4.64
N GLU A 48 -2.46 3.51 4.69
CA GLU A 48 -2.61 2.06 4.56
C GLU A 48 -2.17 1.58 3.18
N GLU A 49 -2.68 2.20 2.11
CA GLU A 49 -2.29 1.87 0.73
C GLU A 49 -0.79 2.10 0.51
N TRP A 50 -0.23 3.19 1.05
CA TRP A 50 1.22 3.42 1.01
C TRP A 50 2.01 2.28 1.66
N LYS A 51 1.58 1.79 2.82
CA LYS A 51 2.23 0.66 3.51
C LYS A 51 2.11 -0.63 2.69
N SER A 52 0.95 -0.92 2.15
CA SER A 52 0.71 -2.11 1.30
C SER A 52 1.60 -2.09 0.05
N ILE A 53 1.77 -0.93 -0.59
CA ILE A 53 2.70 -0.75 -1.71
C ILE A 53 4.14 -0.98 -1.26
N GLN A 54 4.57 -0.41 -0.13
CA GLN A 54 5.93 -0.60 0.39
C GLN A 54 6.22 -2.08 0.73
N GLU A 55 5.27 -2.78 1.33
CA GLU A 55 5.39 -4.21 1.63
C GLU A 55 5.49 -5.04 0.36
N THR A 56 4.62 -4.77 -0.62
CA THR A 56 4.67 -5.45 -1.93
C THR A 56 6.02 -5.23 -2.61
N LEU A 57 6.51 -3.99 -2.65
CA LEU A 57 7.83 -3.67 -3.20
C LEU A 57 8.96 -4.36 -2.45
N TYR A 58 8.85 -4.45 -1.12
CA TYR A 58 9.82 -5.17 -0.29
C TYR A 58 9.84 -6.67 -0.63
N LEU A 59 8.68 -7.33 -0.66
CA LEU A 59 8.57 -8.76 -1.01
C LEU A 59 9.14 -9.04 -2.41
N ILE A 60 8.83 -8.18 -3.39
CA ILE A 60 9.36 -8.32 -4.76
C ILE A 60 10.88 -8.08 -4.82
N SER A 61 11.43 -7.28 -3.90
CA SER A 61 12.87 -7.01 -3.87
C SER A 61 13.71 -8.18 -3.36
N ILE A 62 13.10 -9.12 -2.64
CA ILE A 62 13.77 -10.32 -2.15
C ILE A 62 13.80 -11.33 -3.32
N PRO A 63 14.98 -11.81 -3.73
CA PRO A 63 15.07 -12.86 -4.74
C PRO A 63 14.21 -14.07 -4.34
N THR A 64 13.64 -14.76 -5.32
CA THR A 64 12.75 -15.95 -5.19
C THR A 64 11.39 -15.71 -4.54
N VAL A 65 11.25 -14.82 -3.55
CA VAL A 65 9.98 -14.62 -2.81
C VAL A 65 8.81 -14.30 -3.72
N LYS A 66 9.02 -13.45 -4.74
CA LYS A 66 7.98 -13.15 -5.73
C LYS A 66 7.49 -14.43 -6.42
N ASP A 67 8.41 -15.30 -6.84
CA ASP A 67 8.09 -16.50 -7.59
C ASP A 67 7.42 -17.53 -6.67
N ASP A 68 7.92 -17.69 -5.43
CA ASP A 68 7.33 -18.55 -4.40
C ASP A 68 5.87 -18.15 -4.09
N LEU A 69 5.59 -16.84 -3.99
CA LEU A 69 4.24 -16.31 -3.77
C LEU A 69 3.31 -16.55 -4.97
N ILE A 70 3.83 -16.46 -6.20
CA ILE A 70 3.06 -16.73 -7.41
C ILE A 70 2.76 -18.23 -7.53
N GLU A 71 3.75 -19.09 -7.22
CA GLU A 71 3.57 -20.53 -7.16
C GLU A 71 2.48 -20.89 -6.14
N GLY A 72 2.62 -20.45 -4.89
CA GLY A 72 1.64 -20.71 -3.84
C GLY A 72 0.24 -20.17 -4.15
N LYS A 73 0.12 -19.03 -4.85
CA LYS A 73 -1.17 -18.50 -5.33
C LYS A 73 -1.83 -19.40 -6.38
N ASN A 74 -1.03 -20.07 -7.21
CA ASN A 74 -1.50 -20.94 -8.29
C ASN A 74 -1.65 -22.41 -7.87
N THR A 75 -1.17 -22.79 -6.67
CA THR A 75 -1.33 -24.13 -6.10
C THR A 75 -2.83 -24.45 -5.90
N PRO A 76 -3.33 -25.57 -6.46
CA PRO A 76 -4.70 -26.03 -6.23
C PRO A 76 -5.00 -26.28 -4.74
N TRP A 77 -6.26 -26.15 -4.36
CA TRP A 77 -6.66 -26.32 -2.96
C TRP A 77 -6.37 -27.71 -2.42
N GLU A 78 -6.43 -28.72 -3.27
CA GLU A 78 -6.16 -30.13 -2.95
C GLU A 78 -4.69 -30.40 -2.58
N GLU A 79 -3.78 -29.52 -3.02
CA GLU A 79 -2.34 -29.61 -2.74
C GLU A 79 -1.92 -28.78 -1.52
N CYS A 80 -2.83 -27.96 -0.97
CA CYS A 80 -2.59 -27.20 0.25
C CYS A 80 -2.54 -28.10 1.49
N LEU A 81 -1.66 -27.76 2.43
CA LEU A 81 -1.63 -28.41 3.74
C LEU A 81 -2.88 -28.06 4.55
N PRO A 82 -3.65 -29.04 5.04
CA PRO A 82 -4.79 -28.76 5.89
C PRO A 82 -4.35 -28.25 7.26
N ILE A 83 -5.18 -27.38 7.86
CA ILE A 83 -4.84 -26.62 9.07
C ILE A 83 -4.45 -27.53 10.26
N ASP A 84 -5.05 -28.71 10.37
CA ASP A 84 -4.83 -29.70 11.43
C ASP A 84 -3.50 -30.46 11.28
N LYS A 85 -2.80 -30.28 10.16
CA LYS A 85 -1.47 -30.83 9.88
C LYS A 85 -0.36 -29.80 9.93
N LEU A 86 -0.66 -28.56 10.33
CA LEU A 86 0.35 -27.54 10.52
C LEU A 86 0.89 -27.59 11.95
N ASP A 87 2.21 -27.61 12.10
CA ASP A 87 2.92 -27.75 13.38
C ASP A 87 3.15 -26.42 14.14
N TRP A 88 2.41 -25.35 13.80
CA TRP A 88 2.60 -24.04 14.44
C TRP A 88 1.98 -23.94 15.84
#